data_AF-A0A0W1KW41-F1
#
_entry.id   AF-A0A0W1KW41-F1
#
_cell.length_a   1.000
_cell.length_b   1.000
_cell.length_c   1.000
_cell.angle_alpha   90.00
_cell.angle_beta   90.00
_cell.angle_gamma   90.00
#
_symmetry.space_group_name_H-M   'P 1'
#
loop_
_entity.id
_entity.type
_entity.pdbx_description
1 polymer ?
#
loop_
_entity_poly.entity_id
_entity_poly.type
_entity_poly.pdbx_seq_one_letter_code
_entity_poly.pdbx_strand_id
1 'polypeptide(L)' 'MTREFMRQTPIKQSTHLKTDCIGECYRMNGYCTGCGRTSDEIFDWIILTDEQKQAILTSPREDANKD' A
#
# COMPACT_ATOMS: atom_id res chain seq x y z
N MET A 1 -14.01 -4.60 -46.96
CA MET A 1 -14.41 -3.83 -45.76
C MET A 1 -14.04 -4.63 -44.51
N THR A 2 -12.76 -4.74 -44.17
CA THR A 2 -12.32 -5.43 -42.94
C THR A 2 -12.19 -4.39 -41.84
N ARG A 3 -13.21 -4.30 -40.98
CA ARG A 3 -13.21 -3.44 -39.79
C ARG A 3 -12.17 -4.00 -38.82
N GLU A 4 -11.03 -3.33 -38.73
CA GLU A 4 -9.96 -3.64 -37.80
C GLU A 4 -10.49 -3.53 -36.37
N PHE A 5 -10.53 -4.67 -35.67
CA PHE A 5 -10.81 -4.75 -34.24
C PHE A 5 -9.67 -4.05 -33.49
N MET A 6 -9.87 -2.78 -33.15
CA MET A 6 -8.99 -2.06 -32.22
C MET A 6 -8.91 -2.86 -30.91
N ARG A 7 -7.72 -3.36 -30.60
CA ARG A 7 -7.42 -3.97 -29.30
C ARG A 7 -7.45 -2.86 -28.26
N GLN A 8 -8.57 -2.70 -27.55
CA GLN A 8 -8.61 -1.82 -26.38
C GLN A 8 -7.76 -2.45 -25.27
N THR A 9 -6.58 -1.89 -25.04
CA THR A 9 -5.81 -2.15 -23.83
C THR A 9 -6.59 -1.60 -22.64
N PRO A 10 -6.86 -2.40 -21.59
CA PRO A 10 -7.54 -1.90 -20.41
C PRO A 10 -6.69 -0.82 -19.75
N ILE A 11 -7.27 0.36 -19.58
CA ILE A 11 -6.66 1.48 -18.86
C ILE A 11 -6.55 1.06 -17.40
N LYS A 12 -5.33 0.74 -16.94
CA LYS A 12 -5.06 0.41 -15.54
C LYS A 12 -5.36 1.65 -14.69
N GLN A 13 -6.51 1.67 -14.03
CA GLN A 13 -6.85 2.71 -13.06
C GLN A 13 -5.88 2.59 -11.89
N SER A 14 -4.99 3.57 -11.75
CA SER A 14 -4.09 3.69 -10.61
C SER A 14 -4.90 4.25 -9.43
N THR A 15 -5.43 3.39 -8.57
CA THR A 15 -5.96 3.83 -7.27
C THR A 15 -4.80 4.27 -6.40
N HIS A 16 -4.60 5.58 -6.31
CA HIS A 16 -3.51 6.16 -5.52
C HIS A 16 -3.85 6.05 -4.03
N LEU A 17 -3.43 4.95 -3.40
CA LEU A 17 -3.62 4.70 -1.98
C LEU A 17 -2.77 5.70 -1.16
N LYS A 18 -3.39 6.35 -0.18
CA LYS A 18 -2.69 7.28 0.72
C LYS A 18 -2.06 6.50 1.87
N THR A 19 -0.76 6.67 2.06
CA THR A 19 0.00 6.08 3.15
C THR A 19 0.60 7.19 4.02
N ASP A 20 0.74 6.93 5.31
CA ASP A 20 1.44 7.82 6.25
C ASP A 20 2.97 7.65 6.19
N CYS A 21 3.48 6.85 5.26
CA CYS A 21 4.91 6.64 5.10
C CYS A 21 5.64 7.93 4.72
N ILE A 22 6.63 8.31 5.53
CA ILE A 22 7.47 9.51 5.35
C ILE A 22 8.78 9.24 4.59
N GLY A 23 8.98 8.02 4.10
CA GLY A 23 10.21 7.62 3.39
C GLY A 23 11.41 7.28 4.29
N GLU A 24 11.25 7.38 5.61
CA GLU A 24 12.26 6.98 6.58
C GLU A 24 11.81 5.71 7.33
N CYS A 25 12.60 4.64 7.23
CA CYS A 25 12.30 3.36 7.85
C CYS A 25 13.22 3.11 9.05
N TYR A 26 12.85 3.65 10.21
CA TYR A 26 13.44 3.30 11.49
C TYR A 26 12.49 2.39 12.28
N ARG A 27 13.03 1.39 13.00
CA ARG A 27 12.23 0.39 13.72
C ARG A 27 12.36 0.57 15.23
N MET A 28 11.23 0.68 15.92
CA MET A 28 11.13 0.73 17.37
C MET A 28 10.05 -0.24 17.82
N ASN A 29 10.37 -1.12 18.79
CA ASN A 29 9.44 -2.16 19.29
C ASN A 29 8.83 -3.04 18.19
N GLY A 30 9.54 -3.29 17.09
CA GLY A 30 9.06 -4.12 15.97
C GLY A 30 8.24 -3.37 14.91
N TYR A 31 7.96 -2.08 15.10
CA TYR A 31 7.18 -1.26 14.17
C TYR A 31 8.00 -0.12 13.57
N CYS A 32 7.64 0.29 12.36
CA CYS A 32 8.24 1.42 11.67
C CYS A 32 7.74 2.73 12.31
N THR A 33 8.65 3.61 12.72
CA THR A 33 8.29 4.92 13.31
C THR A 33 7.71 5.91 12.30
N GLY A 34 7.85 5.64 11.00
CA GLY A 34 7.24 6.44 9.94
C GLY A 34 5.78 6.06 9.68
N CYS A 35 5.55 4.82 9.24
CA CYS A 35 4.22 4.33 8.83
C CYS A 35 3.47 3.51 9.89
N GLY A 36 4.10 3.19 11.02
CA GLY A 36 3.49 2.43 12.11
C GLY A 36 3.36 0.92 11.87
N ARG A 37 3.96 0.38 10.81
CA ARG A 37 3.76 -1.01 10.37
C ARG A 37 4.95 -1.91 10.66
N THR A 38 4.67 -3.21 10.72
CA THR A 38 5.70 -4.24 10.87
C THR A 38 6.58 -4.34 9.63
N SER A 39 7.73 -5.00 9.78
CA SER A 39 8.61 -5.28 8.64
C SER A 39 7.90 -6.08 7.55
N ASP A 40 7.13 -7.09 7.95
CA ASP A 40 6.49 -8.03 7.03
C ASP A 40 5.43 -7.31 6.19
N GLU A 41 4.56 -6.51 6.81
CA GLU A 41 3.58 -5.69 6.08
C GLU A 41 4.22 -4.74 5.06
N ILE A 42 5.39 -4.17 5.41
CA ILE A 42 6.12 -3.25 4.53
C ILE A 42 6.73 -4.00 3.34
N PHE A 43 7.30 -5.20 3.57
CA PHE A 43 7.85 -6.02 2.50
C PHE A 43 6.77 -6.57 1.58
N ASP A 44 5.67 -7.05 2.15
CA ASP A 44 4.55 -7.61 1.40
C ASP A 44 3.83 -6.55 0.56
N TRP A 45 3.96 -5.26 0.89
CA TRP A 45 3.30 -4.16 0.18
C TRP A 45 3.44 -4.23 -1.35
N ILE A 46 4.59 -4.67 -1.87
CA ILE A 46 4.83 -4.75 -3.32
C ILE A 46 3.99 -5.84 -4.02
N ILE A 47 3.61 -6.90 -3.30
CA ILE A 47 2.86 -8.05 -3.84
C ILE A 47 1.35 -8.00 -3.54
N LEU A 48 0.92 -7.09 -2.65
CA LEU A 48 -0.49 -6.96 -2.28
C LEU A 48 -1.34 -6.27 -3.35
N THR A 49 -2.60 -6.71 -3.46
CA THR A 49 -3.63 -6.01 -4.23
C THR A 49 -4.00 -4.69 -3.55
N ASP A 50 -4.64 -3.79 -4.29
CA ASP A 50 -5.06 -2.51 -3.74
C ASP A 50 -6.14 -2.67 -2.65
N GLU A 51 -6.97 -3.70 -2.74
CA GLU A 51 -7.95 -4.08 -1.71
C GLU A 51 -7.26 -4.53 -0.41
N GLN A 52 -6.22 -5.36 -0.52
CA GLN A 52 -5.44 -5.82 0.64
C GLN A 52 -4.68 -4.66 1.29
N LYS A 53 -4.06 -3.79 0.48
CA LYS A 53 -3.41 -2.58 0.97
C LYS A 53 -4.39 -1.64 1.66
N GLN A 54 -5.61 -1.50 1.14
CA GLN A 54 -6.65 -0.70 1.77
C GLN A 54 -7.03 -1.27 3.14
N ALA A 55 -7.18 -2.60 3.25
CA ALA A 55 -7.45 -3.25 4.53
C ALA A 55 -6.34 -2.98 5.57
N ILE A 56 -5.07 -3.06 5.14
CA ILE A 56 -3.92 -2.67 5.95
C ILE A 56 -4.03 -1.20 6.35
N LEU A 57 -4.19 -0.27 5.41
CA LEU A 57 -4.26 1.17 5.73
C LEU A 57 -5.42 1.54 6.66
N THR A 58 -6.53 0.78 6.63
CA THR A 58 -7.64 0.95 7.58
C THR A 58 -7.40 0.35 8.96
N SER A 59 -6.40 -0.53 9.11
CA SER A 59 -6.04 -1.05 10.42
C SER A 59 -5.41 0.04 11.29
N PRO A 60 -5.65 0.02 12.61
CA PRO A 60 -4.99 0.93 13.54
C PRO A 60 -3.47 0.87 13.42
N ARG A 61 -2.85 2.00 13.73
CA ARG A 61 -1.41 2.14 13.83
C ARG A 61 -0.96 1.69 15.22
N GLU A 62 -0.03 0.74 15.27
CA GLU A 62 0.47 0.20 16.55
C GLU A 62 1.41 1.18 17.27
N ASP A 63 2.06 2.09 16.52
CA ASP A 63 2.89 3.15 17.08
C ASP A 63 2.09 4.30 17.73
N ALA A 64 0.77 4.38 17.49
CA ALA A 64 -0.09 5.46 18.00
C ALA A 64 -0.53 5.27 19.46
N ASN A 65 -0.29 4.12 20.09
CA ASN A 65 -0.68 3.83 21.48
C ASN A 65 0.39 4.22 22.52
N LYS A 66 1.23 5.22 22.24
CA LYS A 66 2.20 5.76 23.20
C LYS A 66 1.82 7.19 23.59
N ASP A 67 0.94 7.28 24.59
CA ASP A 67 0.86 8.44 25.49
C ASP A 67 1.85 8.28 26.65
#